data_AF-A0A354P9X7-F1
#
_entry.id   AF-A0A354P9X7-F1
#
_cell.length_a   1.000
_cell.length_b   1.000
_cell.length_c   1.000
_cell.angle_alpha   90.00
_cell.angle_beta   90.00
_cell.angle_gamma   90.00
#
_symmetry.space_group_name_H-M   'P 1'
#
loop_
_entity.id
_entity.type
_entity.pdbx_description
1 polymer ?
#
loop_
_entity_poly.entity_id
_entity_poly.type
_entity_poly.pdbx_seq_one_letter_code
_entity_poly.pdbx_strand_id
1 'polypeptide(L)'
;MTGEPGVSKVRVNDADGVVPVLPDYGVFLRSPADGSDWIHPDDHEIVDGMVPSKRVFCRFLYDGVFYHFRYGEIVFRLRPCLWLPIRGEGIDIGDRVETTGVGLSQELFVSEVTGMLFDDSAGEIGYQLARTPISGKLYNAQHLRLLSDKTKLRPGDTLHPTPQWNKAFRDAYPSSEYLQPPTED
;
A
#
# COMPACT_ATOMS: atom_id res chain seq x y z
N MET A 1 0.98 5.17 33.47
CA MET A 1 2.10 5.73 32.67
C MET A 1 1.70 5.60 31.20
N THR A 2 1.16 6.68 30.66
CA THR A 2 0.71 6.82 29.27
C THR A 2 1.89 7.31 28.44
N GLY A 3 2.41 6.46 27.55
CA GLY A 3 3.46 6.84 26.61
C GLY A 3 2.83 7.48 25.38
N GLU A 4 3.06 8.78 25.18
CA GLU A 4 2.77 9.46 23.92
C GLU A 4 3.71 8.97 22.81
N PRO A 5 3.24 8.81 21.56
CA PRO A 5 4.12 8.54 20.44
C PRO A 5 4.99 9.77 20.15
N GLY A 6 6.31 9.56 20.23
CA GLY A 6 7.31 10.60 20.04
C GLY A 6 7.18 11.29 18.69
N VAL A 7 6.82 12.56 18.72
CA VAL A 7 7.02 13.50 17.62
C VAL A 7 8.54 13.61 17.40
N SER A 8 9.04 12.97 16.35
CA SER A 8 10.43 13.10 15.92
C SER A 8 10.73 14.56 15.62
N LYS A 9 11.46 15.21 16.53
CA LYS A 9 11.93 16.58 16.36
C LYS A 9 12.85 16.65 15.15
N VAL A 10 12.38 17.37 14.12
CA VAL A 10 13.15 17.75 12.94
C VAL A 10 14.42 18.46 13.40
N ARG A 11 15.59 17.86 13.13
CA ARG A 11 16.86 18.58 13.17
C ARG A 11 17.05 19.20 11.80
N VAL A 12 16.82 20.50 11.70
CA VAL A 12 17.34 21.32 10.59
C VAL A 12 18.83 21.48 10.88
N ASN A 13 19.68 20.88 10.05
CA ASN A 13 21.11 21.17 10.07
C ASN A 13 21.37 22.31 9.08
N ASP A 14 21.94 23.39 9.60
CA ASP A 14 22.46 24.52 8.84
C ASP A 14 23.82 24.16 8.20
N ALA A 15 23.87 24.16 6.87
CA ALA A 15 24.99 24.49 5.95
C ALA A 15 24.89 23.70 4.62
N ASP A 16 25.00 24.37 3.47
CA ASP A 16 25.50 23.82 2.19
C ASP A 16 24.71 22.77 1.38
N GLY A 17 23.37 22.81 1.42
CA GLY A 17 22.53 22.09 0.47
C GLY A 17 21.49 21.23 1.18
N VAL A 18 20.22 21.49 0.87
CA VAL A 18 19.09 20.85 1.56
C VAL A 18 19.03 19.38 1.16
N VAL A 19 19.56 18.50 2.01
CA VAL A 19 19.32 17.06 1.91
C VAL A 19 17.84 16.82 2.17
N PRO A 20 17.11 16.14 1.28
CA PRO A 20 15.68 15.90 1.46
C PRO A 20 15.44 14.99 2.68
N VAL A 21 14.36 15.27 3.41
CA VAL A 21 13.88 14.37 4.47
C VAL A 21 13.17 13.20 3.79
N LEU A 22 13.68 11.99 4.03
CA LEU A 22 13.10 10.76 3.48
C LEU A 22 12.16 10.09 4.51
N PRO A 23 11.07 9.43 4.07
CA PRO A 23 10.65 9.30 2.68
C PRO A 23 10.01 10.58 2.13
N ASP A 24 10.21 10.83 0.83
CA ASP A 24 9.51 11.86 0.07
C ASP A 24 8.91 11.30 -1.22
N TYR A 25 7.98 12.05 -1.82
CA TYR A 25 7.20 11.63 -2.98
C TYR A 25 7.40 12.59 -4.14
N GLY A 26 7.22 12.09 -5.36
CA GLY A 26 7.40 12.91 -6.56
C GLY A 26 7.27 12.12 -7.85
N VAL A 27 7.45 12.81 -8.96
CA VAL A 27 7.16 12.28 -10.31
C VAL A 27 8.24 12.70 -11.32
N PHE A 28 8.49 11.82 -12.28
CA PHE A 28 9.36 12.08 -13.43
C PHE A 28 8.53 12.28 -14.71
N LEU A 29 8.05 13.50 -14.93
CA LEU A 29 7.26 13.83 -16.13
C LEU A 29 8.11 13.88 -17.42
N ARG A 30 9.44 13.91 -17.28
CA ARG A 30 10.43 13.91 -18.37
C ARG A 30 11.62 13.08 -17.95
N SER A 31 12.42 12.64 -18.93
CA SER A 31 13.72 12.02 -18.62
C SER A 31 14.56 13.01 -17.79
N PRO A 32 15.18 12.60 -16.68
CA PRO A 32 15.98 13.49 -15.84
C PRO A 32 17.23 14.03 -16.54
N ALA A 33 17.79 13.25 -17.47
CA ALA A 33 18.97 13.60 -18.25
C ALA A 33 18.95 12.86 -19.60
N ASP A 34 19.85 13.27 -20.50
CA ASP A 34 20.14 12.52 -21.72
C ASP A 34 20.97 11.26 -21.38
N GLY A 35 20.72 10.18 -22.11
CA GLY A 35 21.36 8.89 -21.85
C GLY A 35 20.88 8.22 -20.56
N SER A 36 21.66 7.27 -20.05
CA SER A 36 21.24 6.35 -18.99
C SER A 36 22.21 6.27 -17.80
N ASP A 37 23.25 7.12 -17.77
CA ASP A 37 24.28 7.15 -16.71
C ASP A 37 23.75 7.51 -15.31
N TRP A 38 22.51 8.00 -15.23
CA TRP A 38 21.80 8.31 -13.99
C TRP A 38 21.03 7.10 -13.43
N ILE A 39 20.93 6.00 -14.18
CA ILE A 39 20.26 4.77 -13.78
C ILE A 39 21.28 3.79 -13.22
N HIS A 40 20.91 3.03 -12.19
CA HIS A 40 21.74 1.92 -11.74
C HIS A 40 21.86 0.83 -12.83
N PRO A 41 23.04 0.24 -13.09
CA PRO A 41 23.23 -0.73 -14.18
C PRO A 41 22.27 -1.94 -14.19
N ASP A 42 21.81 -2.38 -13.03
CA ASP A 42 20.86 -3.50 -12.93
C ASP A 42 19.39 -3.09 -13.16
N ASP A 43 19.09 -1.79 -13.16
CA ASP A 43 17.72 -1.29 -13.06
C ASP A 43 17.24 -0.64 -14.38
N HIS A 44 18.03 -0.69 -15.46
CA HIS A 44 17.69 -0.07 -16.75
C HIS A 44 16.33 -0.51 -17.29
N GLU A 45 16.07 -1.83 -17.36
CA GLU A 45 14.81 -2.35 -17.90
C GLU A 45 13.59 -1.89 -17.09
N ILE A 46 13.74 -1.81 -15.76
CA ILE A 46 12.67 -1.35 -14.86
C ILE A 46 12.42 0.15 -15.10
N VAL A 47 13.49 0.95 -15.15
CA VAL A 47 13.38 2.41 -15.27
C VAL A 47 12.85 2.81 -16.65
N ASP A 48 13.28 2.17 -17.72
CA ASP A 48 12.81 2.46 -19.09
C ASP A 48 11.29 2.21 -19.25
N GLY A 49 10.72 1.25 -18.50
CA GLY A 49 9.28 1.01 -18.47
C GLY A 49 8.49 1.96 -17.57
N MET A 50 9.17 2.68 -16.68
CA MET A 50 8.54 3.47 -15.60
C MET A 50 8.76 4.97 -15.72
N VAL A 51 9.87 5.42 -16.33
CA VAL A 51 10.30 6.82 -16.41
C VAL A 51 10.57 7.18 -17.88
N PRO A 52 10.00 8.29 -18.39
CA PRO A 52 9.10 9.22 -17.72
C PRO A 52 7.66 8.70 -17.62
N SER A 53 6.96 9.06 -16.54
CA SER A 53 5.53 8.80 -16.41
C SER A 53 4.88 9.71 -15.36
N LYS A 54 3.55 9.66 -15.27
CA LYS A 54 2.77 10.31 -14.21
C LYS A 54 2.76 9.53 -12.89
N ARG A 55 3.48 8.41 -12.80
CA ARG A 55 3.52 7.61 -11.57
C ARG A 55 4.15 8.41 -10.45
N VAL A 56 3.50 8.41 -9.29
CA VAL A 56 4.07 9.01 -8.08
C VAL A 56 4.94 7.97 -7.40
N PHE A 57 6.24 8.23 -7.36
CA PHE A 57 7.22 7.36 -6.74
C PHE A 57 7.51 7.83 -5.31
N CYS A 58 7.79 6.89 -4.43
CA CYS A 58 8.31 7.17 -3.09
C CYS A 58 9.81 6.95 -3.10
N ARG A 59 10.58 7.98 -2.76
CA ARG A 59 12.02 7.90 -2.53
C ARG A 59 12.25 7.72 -1.04
N PHE A 60 12.87 6.61 -0.65
CA PHE A 60 12.83 6.16 0.75
C PHE A 60 14.21 5.91 1.38
N LEU A 61 15.27 5.80 0.57
CA LEU A 61 16.62 5.59 1.07
C LEU A 61 17.65 6.28 0.15
N TYR A 62 18.77 6.70 0.74
CA TYR A 62 19.96 7.11 0.01
C TYR A 62 21.16 6.31 0.55
N ASP A 63 21.90 5.64 -0.34
CA ASP A 63 23.05 4.80 0.04
C ASP A 63 24.41 5.51 -0.10
N GLY A 64 24.41 6.79 -0.44
CA GLY A 64 25.62 7.58 -0.68
C GLY A 64 25.92 7.80 -2.17
N VAL A 65 25.34 7.00 -3.06
CA VAL A 65 25.51 7.13 -4.52
C VAL A 65 24.16 7.17 -5.24
N PHE A 66 23.23 6.32 -4.82
CA PHE A 66 21.91 6.17 -5.40
C PHE A 66 20.81 6.45 -4.38
N TYR A 67 19.75 7.08 -4.85
CA TYR A 67 18.46 7.09 -4.20
C TYR A 67 17.67 5.84 -4.59
N HIS A 68 16.99 5.25 -3.61
CA HIS A 68 16.12 4.10 -3.80
C HIS A 68 14.68 4.60 -3.90
N PHE A 69 14.02 4.19 -4.97
CA PHE A 69 12.65 4.53 -5.29
C PHE A 69 11.79 3.29 -5.22
N ARG A 70 10.53 3.45 -4.80
CA ARG A 70 9.51 2.40 -4.87
C ARG A 70 8.25 2.88 -5.56
N TYR A 71 7.58 1.95 -6.23
CA TYR A 71 6.22 2.07 -6.74
C TYR A 71 5.48 0.76 -6.43
N GLY A 72 4.80 0.69 -5.29
CA GLY A 72 4.33 -0.58 -4.73
C GLY A 72 5.51 -1.50 -4.43
N GLU A 73 5.50 -2.70 -5.00
CA GLU A 73 6.59 -3.69 -4.85
C GLU A 73 7.78 -3.45 -5.78
N ILE A 74 7.64 -2.61 -6.81
CA ILE A 74 8.71 -2.31 -7.76
C ILE A 74 9.70 -1.37 -7.07
N VAL A 75 10.98 -1.75 -7.06
CA VAL A 75 12.08 -0.97 -6.50
C VAL A 75 13.16 -0.77 -7.55
N PHE A 76 13.72 0.43 -7.62
CA PHE A 76 14.84 0.77 -8.49
C PHE A 76 15.69 1.90 -7.91
N ARG A 77 16.89 2.10 -8.45
CA ARG A 77 17.90 3.01 -7.95
C ARG A 77 18.31 4.01 -9.02
N LEU A 78 18.28 5.30 -8.67
CA LEU A 78 18.74 6.38 -9.54
C LEU A 78 19.78 7.24 -8.82
N ARG A 79 20.74 7.78 -9.56
CA ARG A 79 21.61 8.84 -9.05
C ARG A 79 20.78 10.09 -8.72
N PRO A 80 21.29 11.01 -7.87
CA PRO A 80 20.65 12.30 -7.64
C PRO A 80 20.30 13.00 -8.95
N CYS A 81 19.00 13.20 -9.18
CA CYS A 81 18.47 13.81 -10.39
C CYS A 81 17.25 14.69 -10.06
N LEU A 82 16.89 15.59 -10.97
CA LEU A 82 15.74 16.47 -10.80
C LEU A 82 14.45 15.70 -11.06
N TRP A 83 13.49 15.90 -10.17
CA TRP A 83 12.13 15.38 -10.25
C TRP A 83 11.16 16.42 -9.70
N LEU A 84 9.87 16.28 -9.99
CA LEU A 84 8.86 17.16 -9.42
C LEU A 84 8.45 16.61 -8.04
N PRO A 85 8.80 17.26 -6.92
CA PRO A 85 8.39 16.82 -5.60
C PRO A 85 6.87 17.00 -5.43
N ILE A 86 6.23 16.02 -4.82
CA ILE A 86 4.80 15.99 -4.52
C ILE A 86 4.64 15.77 -3.01
N ARG A 87 3.67 16.45 -2.41
CA ARG A 87 3.33 16.22 -1.00
C ARG A 87 2.65 14.86 -0.85
N GLY A 88 3.22 14.00 0.00
CA GLY A 88 2.56 12.74 0.38
C GLY A 88 1.27 13.00 1.17
N GLU A 89 0.25 12.19 0.93
CA GLU A 89 -1.10 12.33 1.54
C GLU A 89 -1.41 11.22 2.57
N GLY A 90 -0.43 10.37 2.88
CA GLY A 90 -0.57 9.30 3.88
C GLY A 90 -1.28 8.04 3.38
N ILE A 91 -1.46 7.90 2.07
CA ILE A 91 -1.94 6.69 1.39
C ILE A 91 -0.84 6.24 0.43
N ASP A 92 -0.52 4.95 0.43
CA ASP A 92 0.49 4.34 -0.44
C ASP A 92 -0.10 3.13 -1.21
N ILE A 93 0.64 2.65 -2.22
CA ILE A 93 0.26 1.46 -2.96
C ILE A 93 0.31 0.23 -2.03
N GLY A 94 -0.71 -0.62 -2.13
CA GLY A 94 -0.94 -1.77 -1.24
C GLY A 94 -1.82 -1.45 -0.03
N ASP A 95 -2.11 -0.17 0.24
CA ASP A 95 -3.01 0.19 1.33
C ASP A 95 -4.45 -0.24 1.05
N ARG A 96 -5.12 -0.71 2.09
CA ARG A 96 -6.57 -0.94 2.07
C ARG A 96 -7.29 0.34 2.45
N VAL A 97 -8.20 0.77 1.58
CA VAL A 97 -8.99 1.98 1.73
C VAL A 97 -10.48 1.67 1.59
N GLU A 98 -11.29 2.39 2.34
CA GLU A 98 -12.73 2.48 2.14
C GLU A 98 -13.03 3.75 1.34
N THR A 99 -13.87 3.66 0.31
CA THR A 99 -14.36 4.85 -0.38
C THR A 99 -15.37 5.56 0.52
N THR A 100 -15.11 6.84 0.83
CA THR A 100 -16.06 7.67 1.56
C THR A 100 -16.93 8.38 0.54
N GLY A 101 -18.14 7.86 0.33
CA GLY A 101 -19.08 8.43 -0.62
C GLY A 101 -19.44 9.87 -0.26
N VAL A 102 -19.21 10.80 -1.17
CA VAL A 102 -19.70 12.18 -1.03
C VAL A 102 -21.12 12.22 -1.60
N GLY A 103 -22.12 12.08 -0.72
CA GLY A 103 -23.54 12.09 -1.07
C GLY A 103 -24.12 10.74 -1.52
N LEU A 104 -25.32 10.76 -2.10
CA LEU A 104 -26.09 9.56 -2.50
C LEU A 104 -25.59 8.84 -3.76
N SER A 105 -24.50 9.31 -4.39
CA SER A 105 -24.08 8.89 -5.74
C SER A 105 -22.89 7.94 -5.79
N GLN A 106 -22.19 7.71 -4.67
CA GLN A 106 -21.01 6.84 -4.63
C GLN A 106 -21.23 5.64 -3.72
N GLU A 107 -21.03 4.46 -4.29
CA GLU A 107 -21.06 3.20 -3.56
C GLU A 107 -19.86 3.11 -2.61
N LEU A 108 -20.15 2.79 -1.35
CA LEU A 108 -19.14 2.55 -0.32
C LEU A 108 -18.61 1.13 -0.51
N PHE A 109 -17.32 1.01 -0.75
CA PHE A 109 -16.66 -0.28 -0.83
C PHE A 109 -15.22 -0.20 -0.34
N VAL A 110 -14.67 -1.36 0.00
CA VAL A 110 -13.27 -1.52 0.39
C VAL A 110 -12.48 -2.03 -0.79
N SER A 111 -11.35 -1.39 -1.07
CA SER A 111 -10.40 -1.85 -2.10
C SER A 111 -8.97 -1.62 -1.64
N GLU A 112 -8.05 -2.26 -2.34
CA GLU A 112 -6.62 -1.98 -2.26
C GLU A 112 -6.23 -0.91 -3.28
N VAL A 113 -5.27 -0.06 -2.92
CA VAL A 113 -4.64 0.90 -3.83
C VAL A 113 -3.61 0.18 -4.69
N THR A 114 -3.75 0.25 -6.01
CA THR A 114 -2.85 -0.44 -6.97
C THR A 114 -1.94 0.52 -7.73
N GLY A 115 -2.20 1.82 -7.63
CA GLY A 115 -1.42 2.82 -8.35
C GLY A 115 -1.66 4.22 -7.81
N MET A 116 -0.62 5.04 -7.89
CA MET A 116 -0.66 6.47 -7.60
C MET A 116 -0.21 7.22 -8.84
N LEU A 117 -1.05 8.14 -9.33
CA LEU A 117 -0.80 8.93 -10.53
C LEU A 117 -0.96 10.41 -10.20
N PHE A 118 -0.05 11.23 -10.71
CA PHE A 118 -0.11 12.67 -10.58
C PHE A 118 -1.13 13.25 -11.57
N ASP A 119 -2.08 14.04 -11.06
CA ASP A 119 -2.97 14.85 -11.88
C ASP A 119 -2.37 16.24 -12.07
N ASP A 120 -1.84 16.50 -13.27
CA ASP A 120 -1.22 17.79 -13.61
C ASP A 120 -2.19 18.98 -13.47
N SER A 121 -3.50 18.74 -13.65
CA SER A 121 -4.49 19.81 -13.63
C SER A 121 -4.86 20.24 -12.22
N ALA A 122 -4.93 19.29 -11.29
CA ALA A 122 -5.24 19.53 -9.89
C ALA A 122 -3.99 19.74 -9.03
N GLY A 123 -2.82 19.23 -9.46
CA GLY A 123 -1.60 19.20 -8.67
C GLY A 123 -1.66 18.19 -7.51
N GLU A 124 -2.52 17.18 -7.62
CA GLU A 124 -2.82 16.21 -6.55
C GLU A 124 -2.50 14.77 -6.98
N ILE A 125 -2.52 13.84 -6.01
CA ILE A 125 -2.38 12.41 -6.28
C ILE A 125 -3.75 11.78 -6.53
N GLY A 126 -3.91 11.14 -7.68
CA GLY A 126 -5.01 10.26 -8.01
C GLY A 126 -4.65 8.79 -7.73
N TYR A 127 -5.51 8.12 -6.96
CA TYR A 127 -5.35 6.72 -6.57
C TYR A 127 -6.16 5.79 -7.47
N GLN A 128 -5.50 4.77 -8.01
CA GLN A 128 -6.13 3.64 -8.68
C GLN A 128 -6.47 2.56 -7.65
N LEU A 129 -7.68 2.02 -7.75
CA LEU A 129 -8.17 0.98 -6.86
C LEU A 129 -8.29 -0.36 -7.62
N ALA A 130 -7.86 -1.45 -6.99
CA ALA A 130 -7.94 -2.82 -7.55
C ALA A 130 -9.36 -3.20 -7.96
N ARG A 131 -10.34 -2.82 -7.14
CA ARG A 131 -11.76 -3.03 -7.38
C ARG A 131 -12.40 -1.66 -7.53
N THR A 132 -12.80 -1.33 -8.74
CA THR A 132 -13.59 -0.15 -9.03
C THR A 132 -14.73 -0.53 -9.96
N PRO A 133 -15.96 -0.03 -9.74
CA PRO A 133 -17.06 -0.21 -10.69
C PRO A 133 -16.77 0.43 -12.05
N ILE A 134 -15.92 1.46 -12.07
CA ILE A 134 -15.59 2.25 -13.26
C ILE A 134 -14.10 2.06 -13.56
N SER A 135 -13.81 1.39 -14.66
CA SER A 135 -12.44 1.16 -15.13
C SER A 135 -11.72 2.49 -15.41
N GLY A 136 -10.46 2.59 -14.98
CA GLY A 136 -9.62 3.78 -15.18
C GLY A 136 -9.98 4.99 -14.31
N LYS A 137 -10.98 4.89 -13.42
CA LYS A 137 -11.31 5.97 -12.49
C LYS A 137 -10.20 6.15 -11.45
N LEU A 138 -9.80 7.40 -11.24
CA LEU A 138 -8.93 7.82 -10.14
C LEU A 138 -9.78 8.41 -9.00
N TYR A 139 -9.30 8.20 -7.79
CA TYR A 139 -9.91 8.71 -6.57
C TYR A 139 -8.93 9.68 -5.91
N ASN A 140 -9.42 10.75 -5.29
CA ASN A 140 -8.59 11.68 -4.53
C ASN A 140 -8.55 11.20 -3.07
N ALA A 141 -7.49 11.56 -2.33
CA ALA A 141 -7.36 11.17 -0.92
C ALA A 141 -8.57 11.58 -0.05
N GLN A 142 -9.22 12.70 -0.35
CA GLN A 142 -10.40 13.17 0.38
C GLN A 142 -11.61 12.23 0.30
N HIS A 143 -11.64 11.35 -0.71
CA HIS A 143 -12.69 10.36 -0.92
C HIS A 143 -12.28 8.95 -0.44
N LEU A 144 -11.13 8.84 0.22
CA LEU A 144 -10.57 7.60 0.68
C LEU A 144 -10.30 7.67 2.18
N ARG A 145 -10.64 6.59 2.88
CA ARG A 145 -10.28 6.42 4.28
C ARG A 145 -9.37 5.21 4.40
N LEU A 146 -8.15 5.44 4.88
CA LEU A 146 -7.22 4.37 5.19
C LEU A 146 -7.79 3.45 6.28
N LEU A 147 -7.84 2.16 6.00
CA LEU A 147 -8.26 1.13 6.94
C LEU A 147 -7.04 0.59 7.69
N SER A 148 -6.53 1.39 8.61
CA SER A 148 -5.36 1.05 9.42
C SER A 148 -5.67 -0.03 10.47
N ASP A 149 -6.93 -0.13 10.91
CA ASP A 149 -7.34 -1.04 11.98
C ASP A 149 -7.94 -2.33 11.44
N LYS A 150 -7.25 -3.45 11.73
CA LYS A 150 -7.90 -4.76 11.76
C LYS A 150 -8.99 -4.69 12.82
N THR A 151 -10.26 -4.78 12.41
CA THR A 151 -11.40 -4.88 13.33
C THR A 151 -11.07 -5.86 14.44
N LYS A 152 -10.83 -5.35 15.65
CA LYS A 152 -10.67 -6.22 16.82
C LYS A 152 -12.02 -6.89 17.01
N LEU A 153 -12.07 -8.20 16.73
CA LEU A 153 -13.24 -8.99 17.07
C LEU A 153 -13.56 -8.73 18.54
N ARG A 154 -14.84 -8.47 18.84
CA ARG A 154 -15.29 -8.42 20.23
C ARG A 154 -14.85 -9.74 20.88
N PRO A 155 -14.25 -9.73 22.07
CA PRO A 155 -14.00 -10.95 22.82
C PRO A 155 -15.29 -11.76 22.87
N GLY A 156 -15.23 -13.05 22.52
CA GLY A 156 -16.39 -13.91 22.63
C GLY A 156 -16.79 -14.02 24.10
N ASP A 157 -17.94 -13.43 24.46
CA ASP A 157 -18.51 -13.56 25.82
C ASP A 157 -19.18 -14.94 26.02
N THR A 158 -19.24 -15.76 24.97
CA THR A 158 -19.83 -17.10 25.02
C THR A 158 -18.82 -18.08 25.60
N LEU A 159 -19.06 -18.51 26.84
CA LEU A 159 -18.42 -19.69 27.43
C LEU A 159 -18.87 -20.93 26.65
N HIS A 160 -18.11 -21.33 25.64
CA HIS A 160 -18.30 -22.63 25.01
C HIS A 160 -17.85 -23.72 26.00
N PRO A 161 -18.69 -24.70 26.33
CA PRO A 161 -18.24 -25.83 27.12
C PRO A 161 -17.12 -26.53 26.35
N THR A 162 -15.97 -26.71 27.00
CA THR A 162 -14.87 -27.46 26.41
C THR A 162 -15.36 -28.89 26.15
N PRO A 163 -15.27 -29.41 24.91
CA PRO A 163 -15.73 -30.75 24.62
C PRO A 163 -14.96 -31.74 25.51
N GLN A 164 -15.68 -32.46 26.36
CA GLN A 164 -15.09 -33.55 27.13
C GLN A 164 -14.92 -34.74 26.21
N TRP A 165 -13.71 -34.92 25.68
CA TRP A 165 -13.29 -36.14 25.00
C TRP A 165 -13.13 -37.28 26.02
N ASN A 166 -14.24 -37.66 26.65
CA ASN A 166 -14.31 -38.80 27.55
C ASN A 166 -14.76 -40.07 26.79
N LYS A 167 -14.56 -41.23 27.41
CA LYS A 167 -14.86 -42.53 26.80
C LYS A 167 -16.34 -42.63 26.38
N ALA A 168 -17.26 -42.05 27.16
CA ALA A 168 -18.68 -42.02 26.84
C ALA A 168 -19.00 -41.22 25.56
N PHE A 169 -18.27 -40.13 25.28
CA PHE A 169 -18.40 -39.37 24.03
C PHE A 169 -17.87 -40.16 22.82
N ARG A 170 -16.78 -40.92 23.01
CA ARG A 170 -16.20 -41.79 21.98
C ARG A 170 -17.10 -42.98 21.64
N ASP A 171 -17.81 -43.51 22.64
CA ASP A 171 -18.73 -44.63 22.49
C ASP A 171 -20.13 -44.20 21.98
N ALA A 172 -20.47 -42.90 22.07
CA ALA A 172 -21.74 -42.33 21.59
C ALA A 172 -21.79 -42.09 20.07
N TYR A 173 -20.64 -42.10 19.40
CA TYR A 173 -20.56 -42.06 17.94
C TYR A 173 -20.10 -43.42 17.43
N PRO A 174 -20.82 -44.07 16.51
CA PRO A 174 -20.32 -45.29 15.89
C PRO A 174 -18.98 -45.00 15.22
N SER A 175 -18.01 -45.90 15.37
CA SER A 175 -16.75 -45.81 14.63
C SER A 175 -17.04 -45.68 13.14
N SER A 176 -16.21 -44.91 12.42
CA SER A 176 -16.35 -44.65 10.99
C SER A 176 -16.32 -45.92 10.11
N GLU A 177 -16.13 -47.09 10.71
CA GLU A 177 -16.20 -48.42 10.08
C GLU A 177 -17.59 -48.80 9.58
N TYR A 178 -18.66 -48.09 9.97
CA TYR A 178 -20.04 -48.34 9.51
C TYR A 178 -20.52 -47.40 8.40
N LEU A 179 -19.70 -46.46 7.93
CA LEU A 179 -20.00 -45.66 6.73
C LEU A 179 -19.64 -46.48 5.48
N GLN A 180 -20.42 -47.54 5.18
CA GLN A 180 -20.34 -48.15 3.87
C GLN A 180 -20.99 -47.20 2.85
N PRO A 181 -20.32 -46.86 1.74
CA PRO A 181 -20.96 -46.11 0.67
C PRO A 181 -22.15 -46.93 0.13
N PRO A 182 -23.24 -46.27 -0.29
CA PRO A 182 -24.38 -46.97 -0.86
C PRO A 182 -23.92 -47.76 -2.10
N THR A 183 -24.25 -49.06 -2.14
CA THR A 183 -24.07 -49.88 -3.33
C THR A 183 -24.98 -49.33 -4.43
N GLU A 184 -24.40 -48.95 -5.57
CA GLU A 184 -25.13 -48.54 -6.76
C GLU A 184 -25.77 -49.76 -7.43
N ASP A 185 -27.09 -49.70 -7.69
CA ASP A 185 -27.85 -50.61 -8.57
C ASP A 185 -27.90 -50.06 -10.01
#